data_AF-A0AAV5UKM0-F1
#
_entry.id   AF-A0AAV5UKM0-F1
#
_cell.length_a   1.000
_cell.length_b   1.000
_cell.length_c   1.000
_cell.angle_alpha   90.00
_cell.angle_beta   90.00
_cell.angle_gamma   90.00
#
_symmetry.space_group_name_H-M   'P 1'
#
loop_
_entity.id
_entity.type
_entity.pdbx_description
1 polymer ?
#
loop_
_entity_poly.entity_id
_entity_poly.type
_entity_poly.pdbx_seq_one_letter_code
_entity_poly.pdbx_strand_id
1 'polypeptide(L)'
;SRFISQFSRIETCVLEDLTQGYYASLKVEDHVVDAVLKALGDVKINRLDVAQRYMDDDILKRTVELCRSHDVRTVLIQTTGFNMNNFREFVQQLIAMDITLDLYETSSLSKFLYHGKPKLFWERMVEEMSELHVSMQILTSDDAGFNQQDYGYRVRSHVRCKKTNATNAQPLTPVEVKRGFNLRSF
;
A
#
# COMPACT_ATOMS: atom_id res chain seq x y z
N SER A 1 -18.23 14.34 -12.92
CA SER A 1 -18.83 13.36 -11.99
C SER A 1 -19.66 14.14 -10.96
N ARG A 2 -21.00 14.08 -10.99
CA ARG A 2 -21.89 14.85 -10.07
C ARG A 2 -22.22 14.13 -8.76
N PHE A 3 -22.00 12.81 -8.69
CA PHE A 3 -22.32 11.98 -7.53
C PHE A 3 -21.21 12.01 -6.48
N ILE A 4 -19.95 11.84 -6.90
CA ILE A 4 -18.80 11.75 -5.98
C ILE A 4 -18.52 13.10 -5.28
N SER A 5 -18.81 14.22 -5.94
CA SER A 5 -18.65 15.56 -5.36
C SER A 5 -19.56 15.84 -4.17
N GLN A 6 -20.57 15.00 -3.91
CA GLN A 6 -21.45 15.12 -2.73
C GLN A 6 -20.77 14.65 -1.44
N PHE A 7 -19.66 13.91 -1.56
CA PHE A 7 -18.90 13.44 -0.41
C PHE A 7 -17.86 14.48 0.01
N SER A 8 -17.68 14.63 1.33
CA SER A 8 -16.57 15.39 1.88
C SER A 8 -15.31 14.54 1.93
N ARG A 9 -15.49 13.20 1.99
CA ARG A 9 -14.44 12.23 2.21
C ARG A 9 -14.87 10.82 1.82
N ILE A 10 -13.94 10.07 1.25
CA ILE A 10 -14.01 8.63 1.01
C ILE A 10 -13.19 7.93 2.10
N GLU A 11 -13.76 6.95 2.77
CA GLU A 11 -13.04 6.21 3.82
C GLU A 11 -11.98 5.31 3.21
N THR A 12 -12.32 4.62 2.12
CA THR A 12 -11.40 3.75 1.41
C THR A 12 -11.65 3.82 -0.09
N CYS A 13 -10.60 4.12 -0.85
CA CYS A 13 -10.56 3.99 -2.30
C CYS A 13 -9.78 2.72 -2.64
N VAL A 14 -10.40 1.78 -3.36
CA VAL A 14 -9.76 0.52 -3.75
C VAL A 14 -9.47 0.53 -5.24
N LEU A 15 -8.22 0.24 -5.61
CA LEU A 15 -7.74 0.09 -6.99
C LEU A 15 -7.32 -1.38 -7.20
N GLU A 16 -8.23 -2.17 -7.76
CA GLU A 16 -8.02 -3.60 -8.07
C GLU A 16 -7.68 -3.80 -9.56
N ASP A 17 -6.66 -4.63 -9.82
CA ASP A 17 -6.28 -5.21 -11.12
C ASP A 17 -6.27 -4.22 -12.30
N LEU A 18 -5.30 -3.30 -12.29
CA LEU A 18 -5.08 -2.29 -13.33
C LEU A 18 -4.43 -2.91 -14.58
N THR A 19 -4.10 -4.21 -14.52
CA THR A 19 -3.40 -4.97 -15.56
C THR A 19 -4.14 -6.27 -15.85
N GLN A 20 -5.39 -6.16 -16.29
CA GLN A 20 -6.16 -7.32 -16.73
C GLN A 20 -5.52 -7.92 -17.99
N GLY A 21 -4.67 -8.95 -17.81
CA GLY A 21 -4.20 -9.83 -18.89
C GLY A 21 -2.73 -10.26 -18.78
N TYR A 22 -2.51 -11.58 -18.73
CA TYR A 22 -1.20 -12.26 -18.80
C TYR A 22 -0.38 -11.94 -20.08
N TYR A 23 -0.93 -11.17 -21.02
CA TYR A 23 -0.32 -10.73 -22.29
C TYR A 23 -0.64 -9.27 -22.63
N ALA A 24 -0.80 -8.38 -21.65
CA ALA A 24 -0.91 -6.95 -21.92
C ALA A 24 0.49 -6.32 -22.03
N SER A 25 1.21 -6.62 -23.11
CA SER A 25 2.31 -5.78 -23.63
C SER A 25 1.80 -4.50 -24.32
N LEU A 26 0.56 -4.11 -24.04
CA LEU A 26 -0.07 -2.91 -24.52
C LEU A 26 -0.51 -2.15 -23.30
N LYS A 27 0.29 -1.13 -22.95
CA LYS A 27 -0.09 0.07 -22.20
C LYS A 27 -1.56 0.07 -21.77
N VAL A 28 -1.95 -0.68 -20.74
CA VAL A 28 -3.20 -0.44 -19.99
C VAL A 28 -2.84 0.66 -18.99
N GLU A 29 -2.33 1.78 -19.51
CA GLU A 29 -3.02 2.95 -20.06
C GLU A 29 -3.09 3.94 -18.89
N ASP A 30 -2.38 5.07 -19.03
CA ASP A 30 -2.43 6.24 -18.14
C ASP A 30 -3.87 6.61 -17.69
N HIS A 31 -4.87 6.19 -18.46
CA HIS A 31 -6.29 6.48 -18.27
C HIS A 31 -6.95 6.06 -16.94
N VAL A 32 -6.61 4.95 -16.25
CA VAL A 32 -7.44 4.52 -15.10
C VAL A 32 -7.15 5.38 -13.87
N VAL A 33 -5.87 5.53 -13.53
CA VAL A 33 -5.50 6.40 -12.41
C VAL A 33 -5.88 7.84 -12.73
N ASP A 34 -5.63 8.31 -13.95
CA ASP A 34 -6.04 9.66 -14.38
C ASP A 34 -7.56 9.84 -14.39
N ALA A 35 -8.32 8.82 -14.78
CA ALA A 35 -9.79 8.83 -14.72
C ALA A 35 -10.28 8.84 -13.28
N VAL A 36 -9.63 8.10 -12.38
CA VAL A 36 -9.94 8.12 -10.95
C VAL A 36 -9.63 9.51 -10.38
N LEU A 37 -8.44 10.06 -10.63
CA LEU A 37 -8.07 11.43 -10.23
C LEU A 37 -9.12 12.45 -10.73
N LYS A 38 -9.50 12.37 -12.00
CA LYS A 38 -10.50 13.25 -12.60
C LYS A 38 -11.91 13.03 -12.05
N ALA A 39 -12.28 11.80 -11.72
CA ALA A 39 -13.61 11.45 -11.21
C ALA A 39 -13.78 11.85 -9.73
N LEU A 40 -12.71 11.74 -8.95
CA LEU A 40 -12.66 12.09 -7.53
C LEU A 40 -12.60 13.60 -7.30
N GLY A 41 -11.98 14.37 -8.19
CA GLY A 41 -11.84 15.83 -8.03
C GLY A 41 -11.11 16.15 -6.71
N ASP A 42 -11.66 17.04 -5.89
CA ASP A 42 -11.03 17.44 -4.61
C ASP A 42 -11.47 16.58 -3.41
N VAL A 43 -12.10 15.43 -3.65
CA VAL A 43 -12.57 14.58 -2.56
C VAL A 43 -11.39 13.93 -1.84
N LYS A 44 -11.34 14.11 -0.52
CA LYS A 44 -10.31 13.53 0.35
C LYS A 44 -10.49 12.02 0.48
N ILE A 45 -9.40 11.29 0.55
CA ILE A 45 -9.38 9.84 0.74
C ILE A 45 -8.64 9.54 2.04
N ASN A 46 -9.24 8.80 2.98
CA ASN A 46 -8.52 8.40 4.19
C ASN A 46 -7.50 7.29 3.89
N ARG A 47 -7.95 6.23 3.22
CA ARG A 47 -7.13 5.07 2.87
C ARG A 47 -7.19 4.75 1.38
N LEU A 48 -6.04 4.48 0.80
CA LEU A 48 -5.90 3.96 -0.56
C LEU A 48 -5.47 2.49 -0.50
N ASP A 49 -6.29 1.60 -1.04
CA ASP A 49 -5.98 0.17 -1.16
C ASP A 49 -5.62 -0.11 -2.63
N VAL A 50 -4.42 -0.62 -2.89
CA VAL A 50 -3.92 -0.96 -4.23
C VAL A 50 -3.65 -2.45 -4.29
N ALA A 51 -4.48 -3.19 -5.03
CA ALA A 51 -4.34 -4.62 -5.22
C ALA A 51 -3.90 -4.90 -6.67
N GLN A 52 -2.62 -5.21 -6.86
CA GLN A 52 -2.02 -5.50 -8.16
C GLN A 52 -1.20 -6.77 -8.11
N ARG A 53 -1.06 -7.47 -9.22
CA ARG A 53 -0.23 -8.67 -9.24
C ARG A 53 1.26 -8.35 -9.04
N TYR A 54 1.74 -7.30 -9.70
CA TYR A 54 3.12 -6.83 -9.61
C TYR A 54 3.13 -5.31 -9.49
N MET A 55 3.97 -4.78 -8.59
CA MET A 55 4.15 -3.35 -8.39
C MET A 55 5.43 -2.90 -9.07
N ASP A 56 5.30 -2.22 -10.22
CA ASP A 56 6.41 -1.59 -10.94
C ASP A 56 6.53 -0.09 -10.63
N ASP A 57 7.56 0.55 -11.19
CA ASP A 57 7.88 1.94 -10.90
C ASP A 57 6.78 2.92 -11.33
N ASP A 58 6.06 2.62 -12.42
CA ASP A 58 4.98 3.46 -12.92
C ASP A 58 3.78 3.42 -11.97
N ILE A 59 3.40 2.24 -11.47
CA ILE A 59 2.33 2.10 -10.47
C ILE A 59 2.72 2.79 -9.16
N LEU A 60 3.97 2.64 -8.71
CA LEU A 60 4.46 3.30 -7.49
C LEU A 60 4.40 4.82 -7.61
N LYS A 61 4.85 5.39 -8.73
CA LYS A 61 4.80 6.83 -9.00
C LYS A 61 3.36 7.34 -8.98
N ARG A 62 2.45 6.67 -9.68
CA ARG A 62 1.02 7.04 -9.73
C ARG A 62 0.35 6.94 -8.36
N THR A 63 0.74 5.95 -7.55
CA THR A 63 0.27 5.81 -6.17
C THR A 63 0.66 7.03 -5.34
N VAL A 64 1.91 7.51 -5.46
CA VAL A 64 2.37 8.73 -4.79
C VAL A 64 1.62 9.97 -5.27
N GLU A 65 1.39 10.11 -6.57
CA GLU A 65 0.64 11.24 -7.14
C GLU A 65 -0.79 11.31 -6.59
N LEU A 66 -1.49 10.17 -6.54
CA LEU A 66 -2.83 10.07 -5.95
C LEU A 66 -2.82 10.45 -4.47
N CYS A 67 -1.84 9.96 -3.72
CA CYS A 67 -1.68 10.31 -2.31
C CYS A 67 -1.53 11.82 -2.10
N ARG A 68 -0.72 12.46 -2.95
CA ARG A 68 -0.46 13.90 -2.89
C ARG A 68 -1.70 14.74 -3.22
N SER A 69 -2.53 14.28 -4.16
CA SER A 69 -3.73 14.99 -4.58
C SER A 69 -4.92 14.85 -3.62
N HIS A 70 -5.00 13.77 -2.85
CA HIS A 70 -6.22 13.40 -2.11
C HIS A 70 -6.08 13.32 -0.58
N ASP A 71 -4.99 13.83 0.00
CA ASP A 71 -4.78 13.87 1.46
C ASP A 71 -4.91 12.47 2.11
N VAL A 72 -4.32 11.47 1.44
CA VAL A 72 -4.29 10.08 1.88
C VAL A 72 -3.47 9.96 3.16
N ARG A 73 -3.94 9.16 4.13
CA ARG A 73 -3.23 8.91 5.40
C ARG A 73 -2.63 7.51 5.48
N THR A 74 -3.23 6.56 4.78
CA THR A 74 -2.81 5.17 4.78
C THR A 74 -2.86 4.61 3.38
N VAL A 75 -1.81 3.89 2.99
CA VAL A 75 -1.73 3.14 1.74
C VAL A 75 -1.57 1.67 2.09
N LEU A 76 -2.48 0.84 1.60
CA LEU A 76 -2.40 -0.61 1.71
C LEU A 76 -2.14 -1.20 0.32
N ILE A 77 -1.01 -1.87 0.13
CA ILE A 77 -0.67 -2.54 -1.13
C ILE A 77 -0.78 -4.04 -0.91
N GLN A 78 -1.55 -4.72 -1.76
CA GLN A 78 -1.62 -6.17 -1.82
C GLN A 78 -1.05 -6.64 -3.15
N THR A 79 0.03 -7.43 -3.11
CA THR A 79 0.71 -7.87 -4.34
C THR A 79 1.34 -9.24 -4.24
N THR A 80 1.61 -9.86 -5.40
CA THR A 80 2.39 -11.10 -5.50
C THR A 80 3.86 -10.84 -5.81
N GLY A 81 4.21 -9.62 -6.25
CA GLY A 81 5.58 -9.22 -6.52
C GLY A 81 5.75 -7.70 -6.46
N PHE A 82 6.95 -7.26 -6.10
CA PHE A 82 7.23 -5.84 -5.90
C PHE A 82 8.62 -5.53 -6.45
N ASN A 83 8.75 -4.44 -7.20
CA ASN A 83 10.07 -3.96 -7.62
C ASN A 83 10.83 -3.36 -6.43
N MET A 84 11.71 -4.16 -5.84
CA MET A 84 12.46 -3.76 -4.65
C MET A 84 13.54 -2.70 -4.91
N ASN A 85 13.87 -2.39 -6.17
CA ASN A 85 14.93 -1.43 -6.49
C ASN A 85 14.61 -0.02 -5.98
N ASN A 86 13.33 0.38 -6.05
CA ASN A 86 12.89 1.72 -5.67
C ASN A 86 12.03 1.73 -4.39
N PHE A 87 11.97 0.61 -3.67
CA PHE A 87 11.16 0.48 -2.45
C PHE A 87 11.50 1.57 -1.43
N ARG A 88 12.79 1.80 -1.19
CA ARG A 88 13.28 2.79 -0.23
C ARG A 88 12.79 4.20 -0.56
N GLU A 89 13.00 4.64 -1.81
CA GLU A 89 12.59 5.95 -2.28
C GLU A 89 11.07 6.11 -2.21
N PHE A 90 10.32 5.08 -2.65
CA PHE A 90 8.87 5.06 -2.56
C PHE A 90 8.37 5.25 -1.12
N VAL A 91 8.92 4.51 -0.16
CA VAL A 91 8.55 4.66 1.26
C VAL A 91 8.89 6.06 1.76
N GLN A 92 10.07 6.60 1.46
CA GLN A 92 10.45 7.95 1.89
C GLN A 92 9.48 9.02 1.37
N GLN A 93 9.01 8.90 0.12
CA GLN A 93 8.01 9.80 -0.43
C GLN A 93 6.69 9.74 0.35
N LEU A 94 6.22 8.55 0.72
CA LEU A 94 5.02 8.38 1.55
C LEU A 94 5.19 8.96 2.96
N ILE A 95 6.31 8.66 3.62
CA ILE A 95 6.58 9.15 4.98
C ILE A 95 6.71 10.68 5.02
N ALA A 96 7.26 11.30 3.96
CA ALA A 96 7.34 12.75 3.85
C ALA A 96 5.95 13.42 3.84
N MET A 97 4.92 12.70 3.39
CA MET A 97 3.51 13.11 3.40
C MET A 97 2.75 12.64 4.66
N ASP A 98 3.46 12.10 5.66
CA ASP A 98 2.88 11.51 6.89
C ASP A 98 1.95 10.32 6.63
N ILE A 99 2.23 9.56 5.56
CA ILE A 99 1.43 8.40 5.15
C ILE A 99 2.02 7.12 5.74
N THR A 100 1.15 6.28 6.31
CA THR A 100 1.52 4.91 6.70
C THR A 100 1.36 3.98 5.50
N LEU A 101 2.38 3.15 5.25
CA LEU A 101 2.33 2.08 4.25
C LEU A 101 2.15 0.73 4.93
N ASP A 102 1.24 -0.07 4.40
CA ASP A 102 1.03 -1.48 4.70
C ASP A 102 1.19 -2.30 3.40
N LEU A 103 2.25 -3.09 3.29
CA LEU A 103 2.55 -3.92 2.11
C LEU A 103 2.35 -5.39 2.43
N TYR A 104 1.41 -6.03 1.75
CA TYR A 104 1.04 -7.44 1.92
C TYR A 104 1.48 -8.25 0.70
N GLU A 105 2.15 -9.38 0.96
CA GLU A 105 2.39 -10.40 -0.05
C GLU A 105 1.24 -11.41 -0.05
N THR A 106 0.49 -11.55 -1.14
CA THR A 106 -0.70 -12.44 -1.22
C THR A 106 -0.43 -13.77 -1.94
N SER A 107 0.73 -13.93 -2.55
CA SER A 107 1.23 -15.22 -3.01
C SER A 107 2.72 -15.10 -3.35
N SER A 108 3.47 -16.19 -3.26
CA SER A 108 4.86 -16.22 -3.69
C SER A 108 5.19 -17.56 -4.33
N LEU A 109 6.08 -17.53 -5.31
CA LEU A 109 6.60 -18.71 -6.00
C LEU A 109 7.59 -19.50 -5.12
N SER A 110 8.09 -18.90 -4.03
CA SER A 110 9.09 -19.50 -3.14
C SER A 110 8.66 -19.44 -1.68
N LYS A 111 8.81 -20.55 -0.95
CA LYS A 111 8.51 -20.57 0.48
C LYS A 111 9.46 -19.69 1.30
N PHE A 112 10.69 -19.49 0.84
CA PHE A 112 11.77 -18.84 1.61
C PHE A 112 11.99 -17.36 1.25
N LEU A 113 11.18 -16.82 0.32
CA LEU A 113 11.31 -15.44 -0.15
C LEU A 113 10.00 -14.68 0.09
N TYR A 114 10.17 -13.43 0.51
CA TYR A 114 9.12 -12.44 0.76
C TYR A 114 9.35 -11.25 -0.16
N HIS A 115 8.43 -11.02 -1.09
CA HIS A 115 8.58 -10.17 -2.28
C HIS A 115 9.90 -10.41 -3.03
N GLY A 116 10.25 -11.68 -3.21
CA GLY A 116 11.48 -12.09 -3.91
C GLY A 116 12.78 -11.86 -3.14
N LYS A 117 12.72 -11.50 -1.85
CA LYS A 117 13.89 -11.26 -0.99
C LYS A 117 13.90 -12.19 0.23
N PRO A 118 15.07 -12.66 0.69
CA PRO A 118 15.18 -13.48 1.89
C PRO A 118 14.94 -12.66 3.16
N LYS A 119 14.66 -13.31 4.29
CA LYS A 119 14.43 -12.64 5.60
C LYS A 119 15.56 -11.68 6.00
N LEU A 120 16.82 -12.09 5.82
CA LEU A 120 18.00 -11.27 6.13
C LEU A 120 18.05 -9.95 5.36
N PHE A 121 17.50 -9.90 4.14
CA PHE A 121 17.40 -8.64 3.40
C PHE A 121 16.46 -7.66 4.11
N TRP A 122 15.32 -8.15 4.61
CA TRP A 122 14.33 -7.32 5.29
C TRP A 122 14.82 -6.84 6.66
N GLU A 123 15.55 -7.69 7.39
CA GLU A 123 16.20 -7.30 8.66
C GLU A 123 17.16 -6.13 8.44
N ARG A 124 18.00 -6.18 7.40
CA ARG A 124 18.87 -5.05 7.02
C ARG A 124 18.08 -3.82 6.60
N MET A 125 17.03 -3.99 5.80
CA MET A 125 16.17 -2.88 5.38
C MET A 125 15.53 -2.16 6.58
N VAL A 126 15.13 -2.89 7.63
CA VAL A 126 14.61 -2.28 8.86
C VAL A 126 15.64 -1.35 9.51
N GLU A 127 16.90 -1.78 9.58
CA GLU A 127 18.01 -0.97 10.10
C GLU A 127 18.24 0.28 9.22
N GLU A 128 18.36 0.11 7.90
CA GLU A 128 18.56 1.20 6.93
C GLU A 128 17.42 2.23 6.94
N MET A 129 16.18 1.79 7.13
CA MET A 129 15.01 2.68 7.21
C MET A 129 14.93 3.42 8.54
N SER A 130 15.41 2.79 9.63
CA SER A 130 15.50 3.44 10.94
C SER A 130 16.43 4.65 10.92
N GLU A 131 17.57 4.56 10.20
CA GLU A 131 18.49 5.69 10.00
C GLU A 131 17.82 6.88 9.30
N LEU A 132 16.76 6.62 8.53
CA LEU A 132 15.96 7.62 7.82
C LEU A 132 14.74 8.10 8.62
N HIS A 133 14.67 7.79 9.92
CA HIS A 133 13.52 8.12 10.77
C HIS A 133 12.20 7.48 10.28
N VAL A 134 12.31 6.31 9.65
CA VAL A 134 11.18 5.46 9.26
C VAL A 134 11.15 4.24 10.16
N SER A 135 10.04 4.03 10.86
CA SER A 135 9.77 2.79 11.57
C SER A 135 9.26 1.76 10.57
N MET A 136 10.01 0.68 10.42
CA MET A 136 9.67 -0.45 9.58
C MET A 136 9.50 -1.71 10.44
N GLN A 137 8.40 -2.43 10.24
CA GLN A 137 8.14 -3.72 10.86
C GLN A 137 7.82 -4.74 9.76
N ILE A 138 8.23 -5.98 9.96
CA ILE A 138 7.88 -7.09 9.09
C ILE A 138 7.39 -8.26 9.93
N LEU A 139 6.32 -8.91 9.47
CA LEU A 139 5.81 -10.16 10.00
C LEU A 139 5.59 -11.12 8.83
N THR A 140 6.08 -12.34 8.95
CA THR A 140 6.05 -13.34 7.89
C THR A 140 5.36 -14.61 8.35
N SER A 141 4.90 -15.45 7.41
CA SER A 141 4.23 -16.71 7.70
C SER A 141 5.08 -17.70 8.51
N ASP A 142 6.39 -17.49 8.57
CA ASP A 142 7.32 -18.30 9.37
C ASP A 142 7.47 -17.77 10.82
N ASP A 143 6.99 -16.57 11.12
CA ASP A 143 7.06 -15.99 12.46
C ASP A 143 5.93 -16.50 13.34
N ALA A 144 6.23 -16.87 14.59
CA ALA A 144 5.23 -17.41 15.52
C ALA A 144 4.06 -16.45 15.82
N GLY A 145 4.29 -15.14 15.67
CA GLY A 145 3.26 -14.10 15.82
C GLY A 145 2.35 -13.92 14.61
N PHE A 146 2.61 -14.60 13.49
CA PHE A 146 1.79 -14.50 12.29
C PHE A 146 0.60 -15.45 12.36
N ASN A 147 -0.56 -14.91 12.71
CA ASN A 147 -1.81 -15.66 12.65
C ASN A 147 -2.51 -15.42 11.32
N GLN A 148 -2.43 -16.40 10.41
CA GLN A 148 -3.04 -16.33 9.07
C GLN A 148 -4.53 -15.98 9.09
N GLN A 149 -5.26 -16.37 10.14
CA GLN A 149 -6.70 -16.13 10.26
C GLN A 149 -7.05 -14.65 10.44
N ASP A 150 -6.12 -13.87 10.99
CA ASP A 150 -6.31 -12.43 11.21
C ASP A 150 -6.08 -11.66 9.90
N TYR A 151 -5.39 -12.26 8.94
CA TYR A 151 -5.11 -11.69 7.63
C TYR A 151 -6.11 -12.14 6.56
N GLY A 152 -6.24 -11.35 5.49
CA GLY A 152 -6.99 -11.74 4.30
C GLY A 152 -6.42 -13.00 3.62
N TYR A 153 -7.19 -13.56 2.69
CA TYR A 153 -6.86 -14.80 2.00
C TYR A 153 -5.45 -14.77 1.37
N ARG A 154 -4.63 -15.77 1.71
CA ARG A 154 -3.26 -16.02 1.18
C ARG A 154 -2.18 -14.98 1.50
N VAL A 155 -2.39 -14.05 2.44
CA VAL A 155 -1.30 -13.16 2.87
C VAL A 155 -0.19 -13.98 3.53
N ARG A 156 1.05 -13.80 3.10
CA ARG A 156 2.26 -14.50 3.60
C ARG A 156 3.22 -13.60 4.35
N SER A 157 3.24 -12.32 4.04
CA SER A 157 4.00 -11.34 4.77
C SER A 157 3.27 -10.02 4.83
N HIS A 158 3.54 -9.28 5.88
CA HIS A 158 3.07 -7.94 6.12
C HIS A 158 4.27 -7.09 6.51
N VAL A 159 4.52 -6.05 5.72
CA VAL A 159 5.48 -4.99 6.02
C VAL A 159 4.71 -3.71 6.32
N ARG A 160 5.01 -3.05 7.44
CA ARG A 160 4.47 -1.73 7.75
C ARG A 160 5.58 -0.71 7.88
N CYS A 161 5.42 0.42 7.20
CA CYS A 161 6.32 1.57 7.28
C CYS A 161 5.54 2.80 7.76
N LYS A 162 6.06 3.52 8.74
CA LYS A 162 5.48 4.78 9.24
C LYS A 162 6.56 5.74 9.75
N LYS A 163 6.23 7.02 9.84
CA LYS A 163 7.12 8.02 10.45
C LYS A 163 7.41 7.67 11.90
N THR A 164 8.67 7.78 12.33
CA THR A 164 9.05 7.50 13.72
C THR A 164 8.55 8.61 14.65
N ASN A 165 7.34 8.44 15.20
CA ASN A 165 6.79 9.27 16.28
C ASN A 165 6.07 8.36 17.32
N ALA A 166 6.65 8.27 18.51
CA ALA A 166 6.09 7.84 19.80
C ALA A 166 5.44 6.44 19.97
N THR A 167 5.92 5.79 21.03
CA THR A 167 5.33 4.69 21.83
C THR A 167 5.35 3.27 21.27
N ASN A 168 6.01 2.39 22.06
CA ASN A 168 6.05 0.93 22.09
C ASN A 168 5.70 0.21 20.79
N ALA A 169 6.65 -0.59 20.29
CA ALA A 169 6.46 -1.53 19.20
C ALA A 169 5.27 -2.46 19.50
N GLN A 170 4.07 -1.98 19.20
CA GLN A 170 2.88 -2.81 19.25
C GLN A 170 3.09 -3.92 18.21
N PRO A 171 2.62 -5.14 18.52
CA PRO A 171 2.65 -6.23 17.56
C PRO A 171 2.05 -5.77 16.24
N LEU A 172 2.66 -6.20 15.14
CA LEU A 172 2.18 -5.85 13.82
C LEU A 172 0.84 -6.56 13.57
N THR A 173 -0.25 -5.79 13.56
CA THR A 173 -1.61 -6.29 13.33
C THR A 173 -2.11 -5.95 11.93
N PRO A 174 -2.97 -6.81 11.33
CA PRO A 174 -3.65 -6.52 10.08
C PRO A 174 -4.39 -5.17 10.09
N VAL A 175 -4.47 -4.53 8.93
CA VAL A 175 -5.24 -3.30 8.75
C VAL A 175 -6.72 -3.64 8.71
N GLU A 176 -7.52 -2.99 9.57
CA GLU A 176 -8.97 -3.15 9.56
C GLU A 176 -9.57 -2.50 8.30
N VAL A 177 -10.28 -3.30 7.48
CA VAL A 177 -10.92 -2.80 6.25
C VAL A 177 -12.29 -2.23 6.58
N LYS A 178 -12.35 -0.95 6.98
CA LYS A 178 -13.61 -0.20 7.05
C LYS A 178 -14.04 0.21 5.65
N ARG A 179 -15.31 0.01 5.31
CA ARG A 179 -15.92 0.44 4.03
C ARG A 179 -16.95 1.53 4.33
N GLY A 180 -16.96 2.62 3.54
CA GLY A 180 -17.96 3.68 3.69
C GLY A 180 -17.59 5.03 3.06
N PHE A 181 -18.50 6.00 3.16
CA PHE A 181 -18.34 7.39 2.71
C PHE A 181 -19.03 8.35 3.69
N ASN A 182 -18.53 9.59 3.77
CA ASN A 182 -19.15 10.65 4.57
C ASN A 182 -19.78 11.69 3.64
N LEU A 183 -21.06 12.01 3.89
CA LEU A 183 -21.77 13.07 3.19
C LEU A 183 -21.24 14.45 3.63
N ARG A 184 -21.32 15.44 2.73
CA ARG A 184 -21.19 16.84 3.14
C ARG A 184 -22.44 17.20 3.95
N SER A 185 -22.25 17.62 5.20
CA SER A 185 -23.31 18.28 5.96
C SER A 185 -23.64 19.60 5.25
N PHE A 186 -24.91 19.79 4.86
CA PHE A 186 -25.41 21.05 4.32
C PHE A 186 -25.68 22.05 5.44
#